data_AF-A0A4R6K074-F1
#
_entry.id   AF-A0A4R6K074-F1
#
_cell.length_a   1.000
_cell.length_b   1.000
_cell.length_c   1.000
_cell.angle_alpha   90.00
_cell.angle_beta   90.00
_cell.angle_gamma   90.00
#
_symmetry.space_group_name_H-M   'P 1'
#
loop_
_entity.id
_entity.type
_entity.pdbx_description
1 polymer ?
#
loop_
_entity_poly.entity_id
_entity_poly.type
_entity_poly.pdbx_seq_one_letter_code
_entity_poly.pdbx_strand_id
1 'polypeptide(L)'
;MTFFQRLIERWWSLWAIAGGLVMTRATPLPRPQVDPRISAAELTAEAERQGAADAEAMMFDHWSFGGPDDPPSEDFDPDYVRELRKRRDAALASLRAAQQHTQERIAAAQARRDESQARMDDARARMAGLATQDAAAEARAAADLDGVLDPIEQPHEGDRTPWEGESIPLRLIWRVLILGVLVAAEAVVQFAVFDYFLGDVPQQGALIRWMTLLTSAVIVLGPFLSGTLLRSRNATGGERHGWYAAAVLVASWLFVVVVLGLLRGRVLEENLTRPEQVAVTPLTVILMFVALMLVVGAMAFMLGLARRHPFQEAYVRNRTQRNRVDLLMRTMATRLNPAYLSPPTPDGPPGGDPEVQERAIRDAYGAAEDAYFAALARSVGDPTFTEAVQHRRGLQVRR
;
A
#
# COMPACT_ATOMS: atom_id res chain seq x y z
N MET A 1 -6.52 5.09 -30.67
CA MET A 1 -6.69 4.53 -29.31
C MET A 1 -8.19 4.40 -29.01
N THR A 2 -8.69 3.18 -28.84
CA THR A 2 -10.15 2.90 -28.74
C THR A 2 -10.70 3.23 -27.34
N PHE A 3 -12.01 3.47 -27.23
CA PHE A 3 -12.69 3.72 -25.94
C PHE A 3 -12.42 2.60 -24.91
N PHE A 4 -12.37 1.34 -25.37
CA PHE A 4 -12.03 0.19 -24.54
C PHE A 4 -10.60 0.22 -23.99
N GLN A 5 -9.60 0.68 -24.75
CA GLN A 5 -8.24 0.86 -24.23
C GLN A 5 -8.18 1.89 -23.10
N ARG A 6 -8.89 3.02 -23.24
CA ARG A 6 -8.98 4.04 -22.17
C ARG A 6 -9.72 3.53 -20.93
N LEU A 7 -10.73 2.68 -21.11
CA LEU A 7 -11.44 2.05 -19.99
C LEU A 7 -10.54 1.04 -19.26
N ILE A 8 -9.77 0.24 -20.01
CA ILE A 8 -8.81 -0.73 -19.45
C ILE A 8 -7.66 -0.01 -18.74
N GLU A 9 -7.10 1.07 -19.29
CA GLU A 9 -6.08 1.88 -18.61
C GLU A 9 -6.61 2.59 -17.37
N ARG A 10 -7.84 3.12 -17.41
CA ARG A 10 -8.51 3.65 -16.21
C ARG A 10 -8.76 2.56 -15.17
N TRP A 11 -9.15 1.37 -15.61
CA TRP A 11 -9.36 0.22 -14.73
C TRP A 11 -8.05 -0.25 -14.10
N TRP A 12 -6.96 -0.33 -14.87
CA TRP A 12 -5.63 -0.69 -14.38
C TRP A 12 -5.02 0.37 -13.49
N SER A 13 -5.21 1.65 -13.77
CA SER A 13 -4.76 2.73 -12.87
C SER A 13 -5.55 2.74 -11.57
N LEU A 14 -6.87 2.51 -11.60
CA LEU A 14 -7.67 2.31 -10.39
C LEU A 14 -7.24 1.05 -9.62
N TRP A 15 -6.90 -0.04 -10.31
CA TRP A 15 -6.34 -1.24 -9.68
C TRP A 15 -4.93 -1.03 -9.13
N ALA A 16 -4.10 -0.21 -9.78
CA ALA A 16 -2.77 0.15 -9.32
C ALA A 16 -2.82 1.10 -8.12
N ILE A 17 -3.80 2.00 -8.08
CA ILE A 17 -4.10 2.87 -6.93
C ILE A 17 -4.67 2.04 -5.79
N ALA A 18 -5.64 1.16 -6.05
CA ALA A 18 -6.27 0.29 -5.05
C ALA A 18 -5.32 -0.79 -4.52
N GLY A 19 -4.42 -1.32 -5.36
CA GLY A 19 -3.34 -2.23 -4.99
C GLY A 19 -2.11 -1.50 -4.41
N GLY A 20 -2.10 -0.16 -4.41
CA GLY A 20 -0.97 0.66 -3.99
C GLY A 20 0.32 0.39 -4.78
N LEU A 21 0.24 -0.13 -5.99
CA LEU A 21 1.39 -0.44 -6.87
C LEU A 21 2.09 0.82 -7.40
N VAL A 22 1.49 2.00 -7.28
CA VAL A 22 2.09 3.26 -7.76
C VAL A 22 3.22 3.77 -6.85
N MET A 23 3.32 3.31 -5.60
CA MET A 23 4.30 3.84 -4.63
C MET A 23 5.70 3.20 -4.68
N THR A 24 5.93 2.17 -5.49
CA THR A 24 7.27 1.55 -5.61
C THR A 24 8.19 2.25 -6.59
N ARG A 25 7.71 3.23 -7.38
CA ARG A 25 8.59 4.27 -7.92
C ARG A 25 8.88 5.29 -6.83
N ALA A 26 9.56 4.84 -5.79
CA ALA A 26 10.39 5.74 -5.03
C ALA A 26 11.28 6.44 -6.05
N THR A 27 11.06 7.73 -6.27
CA THR A 27 11.93 8.55 -7.11
C THR A 27 13.36 8.23 -6.67
N PRO A 28 14.22 7.76 -7.57
CA PRO A 28 15.60 7.46 -7.20
C PRO A 28 16.17 8.70 -6.54
N LEU A 29 16.94 8.52 -5.47
CA LEU A 29 17.63 9.63 -4.83
C LEU A 29 18.41 10.39 -5.93
N PRO A 30 18.47 11.73 -5.87
CA PRO A 30 19.30 12.48 -6.80
C PRO A 30 20.70 11.85 -6.80
N ARG A 31 21.22 11.54 -7.99
CA ARG A 31 22.58 11.01 -8.09
C ARG A 31 23.52 12.08 -7.52
N PRO A 32 24.40 11.72 -6.57
CA PRO A 32 25.32 12.70 -6.02
C PRO A 32 26.22 13.21 -7.17
N GLN A 33 26.50 14.51 -7.18
CA GLN A 33 27.34 15.13 -8.22
C GLN A 33 28.79 14.65 -8.15
N VAL A 34 29.25 14.33 -6.94
CA VAL A 34 30.55 13.72 -6.65
C VAL A 34 30.27 12.42 -5.94
N ASP A 35 30.88 11.30 -6.35
CA ASP A 35 30.70 10.04 -5.65
C ASP A 35 31.28 10.15 -4.23
N PRO A 36 30.47 10.14 -3.16
CA PRO A 36 30.98 10.23 -1.80
C PRO A 36 31.72 8.95 -1.38
N ARG A 37 31.78 7.93 -2.25
CA ARG A 37 32.42 6.64 -2.00
C ARG A 37 33.83 6.53 -2.56
N ILE A 38 34.39 7.58 -3.17
CA ILE A 38 35.80 7.57 -3.53
C ILE A 38 36.60 7.32 -2.26
N SER A 39 37.38 6.24 -2.25
CA SER A 39 38.12 5.86 -1.06
C SER A 39 39.21 6.88 -0.76
N ALA A 40 39.52 7.11 0.52
CA ALA A 40 40.63 7.98 0.91
C ALA A 40 41.93 7.57 0.19
N ALA A 41 42.19 6.26 0.06
CA ALA A 41 43.36 5.74 -0.64
C ALA A 41 43.41 6.12 -2.12
N GLU A 42 42.26 6.14 -2.81
CA GLU A 42 42.18 6.54 -4.21
C GLU A 42 42.42 8.04 -4.39
N LEU A 43 41.83 8.87 -3.52
CA LEU A 43 42.07 10.32 -3.51
C LEU A 43 43.55 10.64 -3.24
N THR A 44 44.15 9.96 -2.26
CA THR A 44 45.57 10.07 -1.94
C THR A 44 46.46 9.66 -3.13
N ALA A 45 46.19 8.51 -3.76
CA ALA A 45 46.99 8.03 -4.89
C ALA A 45 46.86 8.91 -6.15
N GLU A 46 45.70 9.52 -6.38
CA GLU A 46 45.53 10.54 -7.44
C GLU A 46 46.32 11.81 -7.13
N ALA A 47 46.21 12.29 -5.89
CA ALA A 47 46.90 13.49 -5.43
C ALA A 47 48.42 13.35 -5.47
N GLU A 48 48.97 12.20 -5.07
CA GLU A 48 50.40 11.89 -5.19
C GLU A 48 50.88 11.91 -6.65
N ARG A 49 50.12 11.30 -7.57
CA ARG A 49 50.46 11.28 -9.00
C ARG A 49 50.46 12.69 -9.59
N GLN A 50 49.46 13.50 -9.26
CA GLN A 50 49.39 14.88 -9.75
C GLN A 50 50.52 15.73 -9.17
N GLY A 51 50.82 15.61 -7.87
CA GLY A 51 51.90 16.36 -7.23
C GLY A 51 53.26 16.02 -7.83
N ALA A 52 53.51 14.75 -8.16
CA ALA A 52 54.72 14.35 -8.87
C ALA A 52 54.79 14.94 -10.30
N ALA A 53 53.68 14.90 -11.04
CA ALA A 53 53.63 15.45 -12.40
C ALA A 53 53.84 16.97 -12.45
N ASP A 54 53.22 17.72 -11.52
CA ASP A 54 53.38 19.18 -11.45
C ASP A 54 54.82 19.58 -11.09
N ALA A 55 55.50 18.79 -10.25
CA ALA A 55 56.92 18.97 -9.94
C ALA A 55 57.82 18.71 -11.15
N GLU A 56 57.59 17.61 -11.88
CA GLU A 56 58.33 17.27 -13.11
C GLU A 56 58.17 18.33 -14.19
N ALA A 57 56.98 18.96 -14.26
CA ALA A 57 56.69 20.06 -15.16
C ALA A 57 57.29 21.42 -14.72
N MET A 58 57.93 21.48 -13.55
CA MET A 58 58.47 22.71 -12.95
C MET A 58 57.44 23.86 -12.90
N MET A 59 56.17 23.53 -12.61
CA MET A 59 55.08 24.51 -12.60
C MET A 59 55.16 25.51 -11.44
N PHE A 60 55.84 25.15 -10.36
CA PHE A 60 55.90 25.93 -9.14
C PHE A 60 57.34 26.13 -8.69
N ASP A 61 57.62 27.32 -8.16
CA ASP A 61 58.86 27.67 -7.49
C ASP A 61 58.60 28.01 -6.02
N HIS A 62 59.65 28.37 -5.28
CA HIS A 62 59.52 28.72 -3.86
C HIS A 62 58.70 30.01 -3.62
N TRP A 63 58.60 30.91 -4.61
CA TRP A 63 57.78 32.14 -4.51
C TRP A 63 56.30 31.88 -4.73
N SER A 64 55.94 30.77 -5.36
CA SER A 64 54.56 30.41 -5.70
C SER A 64 53.67 30.17 -4.46
N PHE A 65 54.27 29.88 -3.30
CA PHE A 65 53.55 29.58 -2.05
C PHE A 65 53.38 30.79 -1.11
N GLY A 66 53.79 31.97 -1.56
CA GLY A 66 53.77 33.20 -0.75
C GLY A 66 54.95 33.29 0.23
N GLY A 67 55.28 34.51 0.62
CA GLY A 67 56.31 34.81 1.60
C GLY A 67 55.84 34.62 3.05
N PRO A 68 56.77 34.66 4.03
CA PRO A 68 56.45 34.50 5.44
C PRO A 68 55.55 35.63 6.00
N ASP A 69 55.64 36.81 5.41
CA ASP A 69 54.88 37.99 5.81
C ASP A 69 53.54 38.14 5.07
N ASP A 70 53.28 37.30 4.06
CA ASP A 70 52.05 37.37 3.28
C ASP A 70 50.86 36.81 4.08
N PRO A 71 49.68 37.46 4.01
CA PRO A 71 48.49 36.94 4.65
C PRO A 71 48.07 35.60 4.02
N PRO A 72 47.46 34.69 4.79
CA PRO A 72 46.98 33.42 4.24
C PRO A 72 45.86 33.65 3.21
N SER A 73 46.25 33.66 1.92
CA SER A 73 45.38 33.79 0.74
C SER A 73 45.38 32.51 -0.09
N GLU A 74 44.22 32.05 -0.58
CA GLU A 74 44.07 30.91 -1.51
C GLU A 74 44.72 31.15 -2.88
N ASP A 75 45.16 32.37 -3.17
CA ASP A 75 45.83 32.71 -4.43
C ASP A 75 47.17 31.99 -4.62
N PHE A 76 47.83 31.65 -3.50
CA PHE A 76 49.10 30.92 -3.46
C PHE A 76 48.92 29.39 -3.41
N ASP A 77 47.68 28.89 -3.42
CA ASP A 77 47.46 27.44 -3.45
C ASP A 77 47.45 26.95 -4.90
N PRO A 78 48.12 25.81 -5.21
CA PRO A 78 48.10 25.19 -6.53
C PRO A 78 46.67 24.96 -7.04
N ASP A 79 46.47 25.10 -8.35
CA ASP A 79 45.17 24.90 -9.01
C ASP A 79 44.51 23.57 -8.63
N TYR A 80 45.32 22.51 -8.55
CA TYR A 80 44.85 21.19 -8.14
C TYR A 80 44.27 21.18 -6.72
N VAL A 81 44.93 21.84 -5.76
CA VAL A 81 44.48 21.91 -4.36
C VAL A 81 43.17 22.71 -4.26
N ARG A 82 43.05 23.81 -5.00
CA ARG A 82 41.80 24.59 -5.08
C ARG A 82 40.66 23.75 -5.63
N GLU A 83 40.92 22.99 -6.69
CA GLU A 83 39.94 22.06 -7.28
C GLU A 83 39.58 20.92 -6.31
N LEU A 84 40.56 20.37 -5.58
CA LEU A 84 40.34 19.32 -4.58
C LEU A 84 39.42 19.81 -3.45
N ARG A 85 39.59 21.05 -2.97
CA ARG A 85 38.72 21.68 -1.98
C ARG A 85 37.31 21.95 -2.53
N LYS A 86 37.19 22.42 -3.77
CA LYS A 86 35.87 22.56 -4.44
C LYS A 86 35.15 21.22 -4.52
N ARG A 87 35.86 20.13 -4.85
CA ARG A 87 35.31 18.77 -4.87
C ARG A 87 34.89 18.28 -3.49
N ARG A 88 35.69 18.55 -2.44
CA ARG A 88 35.33 18.28 -1.04
C ARG A 88 34.03 18.98 -0.66
N ASP A 89 33.91 20.27 -0.95
CA ASP A 89 32.74 21.06 -0.58
C ASP A 89 31.50 20.63 -1.36
N ALA A 90 31.65 20.29 -2.65
CA ALA A 90 30.60 19.67 -3.45
C ALA A 90 30.18 18.29 -2.91
N ALA A 91 31.13 17.46 -2.47
CA ALA A 91 30.84 16.17 -1.85
C ALA A 91 30.05 16.33 -0.54
N LEU A 92 30.48 17.25 0.34
CA LEU A 92 29.78 17.58 1.58
C LEU A 92 28.36 18.14 1.32
N ALA A 93 28.21 19.05 0.36
CA ALA A 93 26.91 19.58 -0.03
C ALA A 93 25.98 18.48 -0.56
N SER A 94 26.52 17.56 -1.37
CA SER A 94 25.76 16.42 -1.88
C SER A 94 25.33 15.45 -0.78
N LEU A 95 26.19 15.19 0.21
CA LEU A 95 25.88 14.37 1.37
C LEU A 95 24.74 14.99 2.20
N ARG A 96 24.86 16.29 2.51
CA ARG A 96 23.82 17.03 3.27
C ARG A 96 22.48 17.04 2.54
N ALA A 97 22.48 17.29 1.23
CA ALA A 97 21.27 17.24 0.42
C ALA A 97 20.62 15.84 0.44
N ALA A 98 21.42 14.78 0.34
CA ALA A 98 20.94 13.40 0.44
C ALA A 98 20.36 13.09 1.83
N GLN A 99 21.01 13.56 2.91
CA GLN A 99 20.55 13.41 4.29
C GLN A 99 19.23 14.16 4.51
N GLN A 100 19.13 15.42 4.08
CA GLN A 100 17.91 16.21 4.20
C GLN A 100 16.74 15.54 3.48
N HIS A 101 16.93 15.14 2.21
CA HIS A 101 15.90 14.44 1.45
C HIS A 101 15.48 13.12 2.10
N THR A 102 16.41 12.45 2.79
CA THR A 102 16.12 11.24 3.56
C THR A 102 15.27 11.53 4.78
N GLN A 103 15.64 12.55 5.56
CA GLN A 103 14.89 13.00 6.73
C GLN A 103 13.47 13.42 6.33
N GLU A 104 13.31 14.19 5.26
CA GLU A 104 11.99 14.58 4.71
C GLU A 104 11.14 13.35 4.35
N ARG A 105 11.73 12.33 3.72
CA ARG A 105 11.03 11.09 3.38
C ARG A 105 10.66 10.26 4.59
N ILE A 106 11.52 10.20 5.60
CA ILE A 106 11.25 9.52 6.87
C ILE A 106 10.10 10.23 7.60
N ALA A 107 10.15 11.56 7.69
CA ALA A 107 9.09 12.36 8.30
C ALA A 107 7.75 12.17 7.58
N ALA A 108 7.74 12.18 6.24
CA ALA A 108 6.54 11.92 5.45
C ALA A 108 6.00 10.48 5.65
N ALA A 109 6.88 9.49 5.79
CA ALA A 109 6.49 8.12 6.08
C ALA A 109 5.91 7.97 7.50
N GLN A 110 6.52 8.62 8.49
CA GLN A 110 6.04 8.69 9.87
C GLN A 110 4.66 9.33 9.94
N ALA A 111 4.46 10.50 9.31
CA ALA A 111 3.16 11.17 9.27
C ALA A 111 2.05 10.25 8.70
N ARG A 112 2.33 9.49 7.64
CA ARG A 112 1.38 8.52 7.06
C ARG A 112 1.11 7.33 7.99
N ARG A 113 2.13 6.87 8.72
CA ARG A 113 2.00 5.80 9.72
C ARG A 113 1.09 6.27 10.85
N ASP A 114 1.32 7.48 11.35
CA ASP A 114 0.56 8.09 12.45
C ASP A 114 -0.90 8.35 12.03
N GLU A 115 -1.12 8.84 10.81
CA GLU A 115 -2.46 8.97 10.24
C GLU A 115 -3.18 7.61 10.15
N SER A 116 -2.47 6.56 9.72
CA SER A 116 -3.04 5.21 9.65
C SER A 116 -3.37 4.66 11.05
N GLN A 117 -2.51 4.94 12.04
CA GLN A 117 -2.70 4.56 13.43
C GLN A 117 -3.91 5.30 14.04
N ALA A 118 -4.02 6.62 13.83
CA ALA A 118 -5.17 7.41 14.28
C ALA A 118 -6.49 6.89 13.70
N ARG A 119 -6.51 6.49 12.42
CA ARG A 119 -7.70 5.85 11.81
C ARG A 119 -8.01 4.47 12.38
N MET A 120 -7.00 3.69 12.78
CA MET A 120 -7.22 2.42 13.49
C MET A 120 -7.83 2.65 14.86
N ASP A 121 -7.35 3.66 15.58
CA ASP A 121 -7.82 4.01 16.91
C ASP A 121 -9.26 4.59 16.85
N ASP A 122 -9.59 5.43 15.87
CA ASP A 122 -10.98 5.86 15.59
C ASP A 122 -11.90 4.68 15.29
N ALA A 123 -11.48 3.75 14.42
CA ALA A 123 -12.26 2.56 14.12
C ALA A 123 -12.50 1.69 15.37
N ARG A 124 -11.48 1.55 16.24
CA ARG A 124 -11.59 0.83 17.52
C ARG A 124 -12.55 1.53 18.48
N ALA A 125 -12.45 2.86 18.61
CA ALA A 125 -13.33 3.65 19.45
C ALA A 125 -14.80 3.56 19.01
N ARG A 126 -15.07 3.63 17.70
CA ARG A 126 -16.43 3.44 17.15
C ARG A 126 -16.98 2.04 17.41
N MET A 127 -16.15 1.00 17.26
CA MET A 127 -16.57 -0.37 17.58
C MET A 127 -16.89 -0.53 19.07
N ALA A 128 -16.07 0.03 19.95
CA ALA A 128 -16.33 0.03 21.39
C ALA A 128 -17.63 0.78 21.73
N GLY A 129 -17.90 1.92 21.09
CA GLY A 129 -19.12 2.68 21.26
C GLY A 129 -20.38 1.94 20.78
N LEU A 130 -20.30 1.16 19.69
CA LEU A 130 -21.40 0.31 19.25
C LEU A 130 -21.66 -0.83 20.22
N ALA A 131 -20.60 -1.49 20.71
CA ALA A 131 -20.74 -2.56 21.68
C ALA A 131 -21.42 -2.08 22.98
N THR A 132 -21.13 -0.86 23.45
CA THR A 132 -21.81 -0.30 24.62
C THR A 132 -23.26 0.09 24.34
N GLN A 133 -23.57 0.59 23.14
CA GLN A 133 -24.94 0.89 22.73
C GLN A 133 -25.79 -0.38 22.59
N ASP A 134 -25.24 -1.43 21.98
CA ASP A 134 -25.90 -2.73 21.82
C ASP A 134 -26.18 -3.35 23.20
N ALA A 135 -25.18 -3.38 24.10
CA ALA A 135 -25.36 -3.87 25.47
C ALA A 135 -26.44 -3.07 26.24
N ALA A 136 -26.50 -1.75 26.05
CA ALA A 136 -27.53 -0.92 26.67
C ALA A 136 -28.92 -1.16 26.07
N ALA A 137 -29.02 -1.44 24.76
CA ALA A 137 -30.28 -1.77 24.11
C ALA A 137 -30.79 -3.15 24.54
N GLU A 138 -29.90 -4.14 24.65
CA GLU A 138 -30.19 -5.47 25.18
C GLU A 138 -30.66 -5.40 26.63
N ALA A 139 -29.98 -4.61 27.48
CA ALA A 139 -30.40 -4.41 28.87
C ALA A 139 -31.80 -3.79 28.98
N ARG A 140 -32.17 -2.85 28.10
CA ARG A 140 -33.52 -2.28 28.05
C ARG A 140 -34.55 -3.31 27.59
N ALA A 141 -34.25 -4.07 26.54
CA ALA A 141 -35.14 -5.12 26.04
C ALA A 141 -35.37 -6.22 27.09
N ALA A 142 -34.33 -6.57 27.85
CA ALA A 142 -34.43 -7.50 28.97
C ALA A 142 -35.29 -6.93 30.10
N ALA A 143 -35.12 -5.66 30.47
CA ALA A 143 -35.94 -5.00 31.50
C ALA A 143 -37.44 -4.94 31.11
N ASP A 144 -37.75 -4.75 29.83
CA ASP A 144 -39.14 -4.79 29.32
C ASP A 144 -39.74 -6.20 29.40
N LEU A 145 -38.91 -7.26 29.30
CA LEU A 145 -39.33 -8.66 29.41
C LEU A 145 -39.46 -9.14 30.87
N ASP A 146 -38.64 -8.62 31.79
CA ASP A 146 -38.64 -8.93 33.22
C ASP A 146 -39.93 -8.48 33.93
N GLY A 147 -40.73 -7.59 33.30
CA GLY A 147 -42.09 -7.30 33.76
C GLY A 147 -43.09 -8.46 33.57
N VAL A 148 -42.71 -9.54 32.86
CA VAL A 148 -43.59 -10.64 32.44
C VAL A 148 -43.07 -12.03 32.83
N LEU A 149 -41.79 -12.19 33.20
CA LEU A 149 -41.17 -13.50 33.51
C LEU A 149 -40.35 -13.44 34.81
N ASP A 150 -40.34 -14.55 35.56
CA ASP A 150 -39.55 -14.77 36.80
C ASP A 150 -38.06 -14.46 36.60
N PRO A 151 -37.31 -14.07 37.66
CA PRO A 151 -35.95 -13.57 37.55
C PRO A 151 -34.97 -14.65 37.07
N ILE A 152 -34.75 -14.69 35.75
CA ILE A 152 -33.69 -15.50 35.14
C ILE A 152 -32.38 -14.74 35.34
N GLU A 153 -31.37 -15.45 35.84
CA GLU A 153 -29.99 -15.00 36.13
C GLU A 153 -29.54 -13.79 35.32
N GLN A 154 -29.41 -12.64 35.99
CA GLN A 154 -28.79 -11.47 35.40
C GLN A 154 -27.37 -11.82 34.94
N PRO A 155 -27.00 -11.52 33.69
CA PRO A 155 -25.65 -11.80 33.18
C PRO A 155 -24.63 -11.08 34.06
N HIS A 156 -23.67 -11.84 34.59
CA HIS A 156 -22.61 -11.31 35.45
C HIS A 156 -21.88 -10.17 34.74
N GLU A 157 -21.70 -9.05 35.44
CA GLU A 157 -21.07 -7.79 34.96
C GLU A 157 -19.63 -7.98 34.43
N GLY A 158 -19.03 -9.15 34.66
CA GLY A 158 -17.71 -9.57 34.18
C GLY A 158 -17.68 -10.25 32.80
N ASP A 159 -18.82 -10.66 32.24
CA ASP A 159 -18.86 -11.36 30.93
C ASP A 159 -19.00 -10.40 29.75
N ARG A 160 -18.28 -9.28 29.82
CA ARG A 160 -18.07 -8.41 28.64
C ARG A 160 -17.14 -9.17 27.72
N THR A 161 -17.70 -10.02 26.84
CA THR A 161 -16.94 -10.79 25.85
C THR A 161 -15.93 -9.87 25.16
N PRO A 162 -14.64 -9.97 25.53
CA PRO A 162 -13.63 -9.11 24.96
C PRO A 162 -13.56 -9.46 23.47
N TRP A 163 -13.47 -8.43 22.63
CA TRP A 163 -13.43 -8.57 21.17
C TRP A 163 -12.65 -9.82 20.73
N GLU A 164 -13.34 -10.82 20.17
CA GLU A 164 -12.81 -12.15 19.83
C GLU A 164 -11.75 -12.15 18.71
N GLY A 165 -11.27 -10.98 18.30
CA GLY A 165 -10.21 -10.85 17.32
C GLY A 165 -10.69 -10.84 15.87
N GLU A 166 -9.76 -11.10 14.97
CA GLU A 166 -9.98 -11.04 13.53
C GLU A 166 -10.68 -12.31 13.04
N SER A 167 -11.98 -12.22 12.74
CA SER A 167 -12.67 -13.30 12.02
C SER A 167 -12.07 -13.45 10.62
N ILE A 168 -11.84 -14.70 10.17
CA ILE A 168 -11.32 -15.00 8.83
C ILE A 168 -12.49 -15.00 7.85
N PRO A 169 -12.64 -13.98 6.98
CA PRO A 169 -13.73 -13.91 6.06
C PRO A 169 -13.41 -14.77 4.87
N LEU A 170 -14.45 -15.20 4.19
CA LEU A 170 -14.30 -15.75 2.87
C LEU A 170 -13.60 -14.73 1.95
N ARG A 171 -12.46 -15.11 1.37
CA ARG A 171 -11.70 -14.25 0.44
C ARG A 171 -12.61 -13.84 -0.72
N LEU A 172 -12.40 -12.63 -1.26
CA LEU A 172 -13.20 -12.10 -2.38
C LEU A 172 -13.25 -13.08 -3.57
N ILE A 173 -12.14 -13.72 -3.89
CA ILE A 173 -12.03 -14.71 -4.97
C ILE A 173 -13.03 -15.85 -4.76
N TRP A 174 -13.11 -16.39 -3.55
CA TRP A 174 -14.05 -17.47 -3.22
C TRP A 174 -15.50 -17.02 -3.31
N ARG A 175 -15.82 -15.80 -2.89
CA ARG A 175 -17.18 -15.25 -3.05
C ARG A 175 -17.57 -15.12 -4.53
N VAL A 176 -16.69 -14.55 -5.34
CA VAL A 176 -16.92 -14.40 -6.79
C VAL A 176 -17.04 -15.77 -7.46
N LEU A 177 -16.23 -16.75 -7.04
CA LEU A 177 -16.32 -18.11 -7.55
C LEU A 177 -17.67 -18.76 -7.20
N ILE A 178 -18.11 -18.68 -5.94
CA ILE A 178 -19.41 -19.22 -5.52
C ILE A 178 -20.56 -18.53 -6.27
N LEU A 179 -20.54 -17.20 -6.40
CA LEU A 179 -21.53 -16.47 -7.18
C LEU A 179 -21.52 -16.88 -8.65
N GLY A 180 -20.34 -17.05 -9.24
CA GLY A 180 -20.18 -17.53 -10.61
C GLY A 180 -20.76 -18.93 -10.82
N VAL A 181 -20.55 -19.84 -9.88
CA VAL A 181 -21.14 -21.19 -9.90
C VAL A 181 -22.66 -21.13 -9.77
N LEU A 182 -23.21 -20.30 -8.88
CA LEU A 182 -24.66 -20.12 -8.76
C LEU A 182 -25.28 -19.55 -10.05
N VAL A 183 -24.64 -18.54 -10.65
CA VAL A 183 -25.08 -17.97 -11.93
C VAL A 183 -25.02 -19.02 -13.05
N ALA A 184 -23.95 -19.83 -13.11
CA ALA A 184 -23.83 -20.89 -14.11
C ALA A 184 -24.91 -21.97 -13.94
N ALA A 185 -25.22 -22.36 -12.70
CA ALA A 185 -26.28 -23.33 -12.40
C ALA A 185 -27.66 -22.83 -12.84
N GLU A 186 -27.98 -21.56 -12.55
CA GLU A 186 -29.23 -20.93 -13.03
C GLU A 186 -29.26 -20.75 -14.54
N ALA A 187 -28.12 -20.45 -15.17
CA ALA A 187 -28.04 -20.23 -16.61
C ALA A 187 -28.42 -21.46 -17.41
N VAL A 188 -28.06 -22.66 -16.94
CA VAL A 188 -28.46 -23.92 -17.60
C VAL A 188 -29.98 -24.06 -17.62
N VAL A 189 -30.66 -23.80 -16.50
CA VAL A 189 -32.12 -23.90 -16.41
C VAL A 189 -32.80 -22.79 -17.22
N GLN A 190 -32.29 -21.56 -17.15
CA GLN A 190 -32.85 -20.44 -17.89
C GLN A 190 -32.67 -20.55 -19.39
N PHE A 191 -31.54 -21.12 -19.83
CA PHE A 191 -31.30 -21.34 -21.25
C PHE A 191 -32.38 -22.24 -21.84
N ALA A 192 -32.72 -23.34 -21.17
CA ALA A 192 -33.78 -24.24 -21.61
C ALA A 192 -35.16 -23.54 -21.72
N VAL A 193 -35.46 -22.62 -20.79
CA VAL A 193 -36.71 -21.85 -20.82
C VAL A 193 -36.74 -20.85 -21.98
N PHE A 194 -35.66 -20.11 -22.19
CA PHE A 194 -35.61 -19.13 -23.28
C PHE A 194 -35.52 -19.78 -24.65
N ASP A 195 -34.79 -20.90 -24.77
CA ASP A 195 -34.74 -21.70 -25.98
C ASP A 195 -36.13 -22.23 -26.34
N TYR A 196 -36.94 -22.63 -25.36
CA TYR A 196 -38.33 -23.02 -25.59
C TYR A 196 -39.19 -21.90 -26.19
N PHE A 197 -39.08 -20.66 -25.68
CA PHE A 197 -39.91 -19.55 -26.14
C PHE A 197 -39.39 -18.83 -27.39
N LEU A 198 -38.07 -18.84 -27.63
CA LEU A 198 -37.41 -18.02 -28.65
C LEU A 198 -36.61 -18.84 -29.67
N GLY A 199 -36.47 -20.15 -29.47
CA GLY A 199 -35.62 -21.04 -30.27
C GLY A 199 -36.09 -21.20 -31.72
N ASP A 200 -37.38 -21.02 -31.99
CA ASP A 200 -37.95 -21.10 -33.34
C ASP A 200 -37.48 -19.96 -34.26
N VAL A 201 -36.83 -18.92 -33.72
CA VAL A 201 -36.31 -17.81 -34.51
C VAL A 201 -34.79 -17.95 -34.71
N PRO A 202 -34.32 -18.41 -35.89
CA PRO A 202 -32.92 -18.81 -36.11
C PRO A 202 -31.90 -17.66 -35.96
N GLN A 203 -32.34 -16.40 -36.01
CA GLN A 203 -31.47 -15.23 -35.82
C GLN A 203 -31.31 -14.81 -34.34
N GLN A 204 -32.05 -15.40 -33.40
CA GLN A 204 -32.10 -14.94 -32.00
C GLN A 204 -31.16 -15.69 -31.04
N GLY A 205 -30.35 -16.64 -31.51
CA GLY A 205 -29.46 -17.42 -30.63
C GLY A 205 -28.44 -16.60 -29.84
N ALA A 206 -28.07 -15.40 -30.30
CA ALA A 206 -27.26 -14.47 -29.52
C ALA A 206 -28.09 -13.79 -28.40
N LEU A 207 -29.32 -13.39 -28.69
CA LEU A 207 -30.23 -12.76 -27.74
C LEU A 207 -30.58 -13.71 -26.59
N ILE A 208 -30.89 -14.97 -26.90
CA ILE A 208 -31.18 -16.02 -25.91
C ILE A 208 -30.04 -16.16 -24.90
N ARG A 209 -28.79 -16.23 -25.38
CA ARG A 209 -27.59 -16.35 -24.53
C ARG A 209 -27.40 -15.13 -23.63
N TRP A 210 -27.61 -13.92 -24.15
CA TRP A 210 -27.51 -12.70 -23.36
C TRP A 210 -28.62 -12.57 -22.32
N MET A 211 -29.86 -12.86 -22.70
CA MET A 211 -31.00 -12.83 -21.77
C MET A 211 -30.79 -13.82 -20.65
N THR A 212 -30.43 -15.07 -20.96
CA THR A 212 -30.08 -16.12 -19.99
C THR A 212 -29.04 -15.64 -19.00
N LEU A 213 -27.92 -15.09 -19.48
CA LEU A 213 -26.83 -14.66 -18.62
C LEU A 213 -27.25 -13.48 -17.73
N LEU A 214 -27.99 -12.51 -18.27
CA LEU A 214 -28.45 -11.34 -17.51
C LEU A 214 -29.49 -11.73 -16.45
N THR A 215 -30.49 -12.54 -16.80
CA THR A 215 -31.50 -12.97 -15.83
C THR A 215 -30.91 -13.88 -14.75
N SER A 216 -29.93 -14.73 -15.09
CA SER A 216 -29.21 -15.55 -14.11
C SER A 216 -28.39 -14.67 -13.16
N ALA A 217 -27.70 -13.68 -13.72
CA ALA A 217 -26.96 -12.70 -12.94
C ALA A 217 -27.89 -11.92 -12.00
N VAL A 218 -29.06 -11.47 -12.46
CA VAL A 218 -30.02 -10.72 -11.63
C VAL A 218 -30.58 -11.57 -10.48
N ILE A 219 -30.93 -12.84 -10.74
CA ILE A 219 -31.46 -13.74 -9.69
C ILE A 219 -30.45 -13.94 -8.56
N VAL A 220 -29.15 -14.02 -8.89
CA VAL A 220 -28.09 -14.25 -7.90
C VAL A 220 -27.59 -12.94 -7.28
N LEU A 221 -27.36 -11.91 -8.08
CA LEU A 221 -26.84 -10.62 -7.63
C LEU A 221 -27.85 -9.84 -6.80
N GLY A 222 -29.15 -9.95 -7.07
CA GLY A 222 -30.17 -9.23 -6.31
C GLY A 222 -30.08 -9.51 -4.80
N PRO A 223 -30.29 -10.76 -4.36
CA PRO A 223 -30.20 -11.15 -2.96
C PRO A 223 -28.81 -10.89 -2.37
N PHE A 224 -27.75 -11.15 -3.14
CA PHE A 224 -26.39 -10.83 -2.71
C PHE A 224 -26.23 -9.34 -2.38
N LEU A 225 -26.66 -8.45 -3.26
CA LEU A 225 -26.61 -7.00 -3.06
C LEU A 225 -27.47 -6.58 -1.87
N SER A 226 -28.69 -7.12 -1.73
CA SER A 226 -29.53 -6.88 -0.55
C SER A 226 -28.82 -7.26 0.75
N GLY A 227 -28.19 -8.43 0.80
CA GLY A 227 -27.40 -8.86 1.96
C GLY A 227 -26.24 -7.92 2.25
N THR A 228 -25.52 -7.48 1.21
CA THR A 228 -24.42 -6.52 1.39
C THR A 228 -24.87 -5.15 1.89
N LEU A 229 -26.01 -4.64 1.41
CA LEU A 229 -26.60 -3.37 1.86
C LEU A 229 -27.08 -3.46 3.31
N LEU A 230 -27.72 -4.58 3.68
CA LEU A 230 -28.23 -4.80 5.02
C LEU A 230 -27.09 -4.94 6.04
N ARG A 231 -25.96 -5.52 5.63
CA ARG A 231 -24.74 -5.61 6.43
C ARG A 231 -23.98 -4.28 6.53
N SER A 232 -24.02 -3.43 5.50
CA SER A 232 -23.34 -2.14 5.51
C SER A 232 -24.05 -1.05 6.30
N ARG A 233 -25.31 -1.27 6.71
CA ARG A 233 -26.13 -0.29 7.45
C ARG A 233 -25.42 0.27 8.69
N ASN A 234 -24.70 -0.57 9.43
CA ASN A 234 -24.05 -0.19 10.69
C ASN A 234 -22.80 0.70 10.46
N ALA A 235 -22.33 0.85 9.20
CA ALA A 235 -21.14 1.63 8.89
C ALA A 235 -21.41 3.14 8.80
N THR A 236 -22.56 3.51 8.21
CA THR A 236 -22.76 4.87 7.68
C THR A 236 -23.60 5.76 8.58
N GLY A 237 -24.12 5.24 9.70
CA GLY A 237 -25.04 5.97 10.58
C GLY A 237 -26.40 6.31 9.92
N GLY A 238 -26.58 5.94 8.65
CA GLY A 238 -27.82 6.10 7.89
C GLY A 238 -28.79 4.94 8.13
N GLU A 239 -29.04 4.60 9.39
CA GLU A 239 -29.79 3.39 9.79
C GLU A 239 -31.17 3.29 9.13
N ARG A 240 -31.83 4.43 8.90
CA ARG A 240 -33.20 4.44 8.38
C ARG A 240 -33.31 4.22 6.87
N HIS A 241 -32.34 4.64 6.05
CA HIS A 241 -32.52 4.58 4.59
C HIS A 241 -32.04 3.28 3.96
N GLY A 242 -31.02 2.66 4.53
CA GLY A 242 -30.44 1.41 3.99
C GLY A 242 -31.40 0.23 4.02
N TRP A 243 -32.25 0.14 5.05
CA TRP A 243 -33.20 -0.96 5.18
C TRP A 243 -34.30 -0.89 4.12
N TYR A 244 -34.84 0.30 3.82
CA TYR A 244 -35.84 0.46 2.75
C TYR A 244 -35.28 0.05 1.39
N ALA A 245 -34.03 0.44 1.09
CA ALA A 245 -33.39 0.05 -0.15
C ALA A 245 -33.22 -1.47 -0.26
N ALA A 246 -32.77 -2.13 0.81
CA ALA A 246 -32.67 -3.60 0.84
C ALA A 246 -34.05 -4.26 0.72
N ALA A 247 -35.06 -3.74 1.41
CA ALA A 247 -36.44 -4.27 1.37
C ALA A 247 -37.06 -4.14 -0.03
N VAL A 248 -36.92 -2.99 -0.68
CA VAL A 248 -37.39 -2.76 -2.06
C VAL A 248 -36.68 -3.72 -3.03
N LEU A 249 -35.39 -3.95 -2.84
CA LEU A 249 -34.60 -4.83 -3.71
C LEU A 249 -34.98 -6.30 -3.52
N VAL A 250 -35.21 -6.76 -2.28
CA VAL A 250 -35.74 -8.11 -2.00
C VAL A 250 -37.16 -8.27 -2.54
N ALA A 251 -38.04 -7.29 -2.35
CA ALA A 251 -39.42 -7.37 -2.85
C ALA A 251 -39.46 -7.43 -4.39
N SER A 252 -38.66 -6.60 -5.06
CA SER A 252 -38.54 -6.61 -6.52
C SER A 252 -37.97 -7.94 -7.03
N TRP A 253 -36.99 -8.51 -6.31
CA TRP A 253 -36.42 -9.82 -6.64
C TRP A 253 -37.43 -10.96 -6.44
N LEU A 254 -38.19 -10.96 -5.34
CA LEU A 254 -39.24 -11.96 -5.10
C LEU A 254 -40.29 -11.95 -6.22
N PHE A 255 -40.67 -10.77 -6.69
CA PHE A 255 -41.57 -10.64 -7.83
C PHE A 255 -40.99 -11.31 -9.09
N VAL A 256 -39.71 -11.08 -9.40
CA VAL A 256 -39.02 -11.72 -10.53
C VAL A 256 -38.98 -13.25 -10.38
N VAL A 257 -38.70 -13.76 -9.18
CA VAL A 257 -38.69 -15.20 -8.88
C VAL A 257 -40.06 -15.84 -9.13
N VAL A 258 -41.14 -15.18 -8.68
CA VAL A 258 -42.50 -15.67 -8.89
C VAL A 258 -42.85 -15.70 -10.38
N VAL A 259 -42.58 -14.61 -11.10
CA VAL A 259 -42.85 -14.52 -12.55
C VAL A 259 -42.07 -15.59 -13.33
N LEU A 260 -40.77 -15.77 -13.04
CA LEU A 260 -39.96 -16.79 -13.69
C LEU A 260 -40.36 -18.21 -13.31
N GLY A 261 -40.80 -18.45 -12.07
CA GLY A 261 -41.34 -19.72 -11.63
C GLY A 261 -42.62 -20.11 -12.38
N LEU A 262 -43.52 -19.15 -12.57
CA LEU A 262 -44.74 -19.34 -13.38
C LEU A 262 -44.41 -19.65 -14.84
N LEU A 263 -43.46 -18.90 -15.44
CA LEU A 263 -42.99 -19.15 -16.80
C LEU A 263 -42.39 -20.55 -16.94
N ARG A 264 -41.51 -20.96 -16.02
CA ARG A 264 -40.91 -22.31 -15.99
C ARG A 264 -41.96 -23.42 -15.88
N GLY A 265 -42.97 -23.22 -15.04
CA GLY A 265 -44.08 -24.18 -14.91
C GLY A 265 -44.85 -24.38 -16.20
N ARG A 266 -45.15 -23.29 -16.91
CA ARG A 266 -45.85 -23.36 -18.21
C ARG A 266 -45.05 -24.09 -19.28
N VAL A 267 -43.74 -23.84 -19.37
CA VAL A 267 -42.85 -24.56 -20.29
C VAL A 267 -42.87 -26.06 -20.01
N LEU A 268 -42.84 -26.46 -18.74
CA LEU A 268 -42.82 -27.88 -18.40
C LEU A 268 -44.17 -28.56 -18.63
N GLU A 269 -45.28 -27.87 -18.36
CA GLU A 269 -46.65 -28.37 -18.57
C GLU A 269 -46.90 -28.75 -20.04
N GLU A 270 -46.43 -27.93 -20.98
CA GLU A 270 -46.57 -28.21 -22.42
C GLU A 270 -45.69 -29.39 -22.88
N ASN A 271 -44.49 -29.54 -22.30
CA ASN A 271 -43.57 -30.64 -22.59
C ASN A 271 -43.97 -31.98 -21.93
N LEU A 272 -44.80 -31.96 -20.86
CA LEU A 272 -45.27 -33.14 -20.13
C LEU A 272 -46.50 -33.82 -20.77
N THR A 273 -46.92 -33.39 -21.95
CA THR A 273 -48.00 -34.01 -22.75
C THR A 273 -47.73 -35.46 -23.21
N ARG A 274 -46.63 -36.10 -22.75
CA ARG A 274 -46.41 -37.55 -22.81
C ARG A 274 -46.86 -38.21 -21.49
N PRO A 275 -48.04 -38.85 -21.45
CA PRO A 275 -48.84 -38.97 -20.22
C PRO A 275 -48.52 -40.15 -19.28
N GLU A 276 -47.39 -40.85 -19.39
CA GLU A 276 -47.27 -42.15 -18.70
C GLU A 276 -46.52 -42.23 -17.37
N GLN A 277 -45.78 -41.21 -16.86
CA GLN A 277 -44.81 -41.54 -15.78
C GLN A 277 -44.74 -40.72 -14.49
N VAL A 278 -45.41 -39.58 -14.31
CA VAL A 278 -45.35 -38.93 -12.97
C VAL A 278 -46.61 -38.12 -12.64
N ALA A 279 -47.27 -38.44 -11.51
CA ALA A 279 -48.43 -37.74 -10.97
C ALA A 279 -48.06 -36.38 -10.33
N VAL A 280 -47.34 -35.54 -11.07
CA VAL A 280 -46.91 -34.20 -10.61
C VAL A 280 -47.87 -33.17 -11.19
N THR A 281 -48.54 -32.40 -10.34
CA THR A 281 -49.40 -31.31 -10.81
C THR A 281 -48.55 -30.14 -11.31
N PRO A 282 -49.03 -29.33 -12.28
CA PRO A 282 -48.30 -28.14 -12.75
C PRO A 282 -47.94 -27.18 -11.59
N LEU A 283 -48.81 -27.10 -10.58
CA LEU A 283 -48.57 -26.31 -9.39
C LEU A 283 -47.35 -26.79 -8.60
N THR A 284 -47.15 -28.09 -8.41
CA THR A 284 -46.00 -28.59 -7.65
C THR A 284 -44.69 -28.35 -8.39
N VAL A 285 -44.69 -28.39 -9.72
CA VAL A 285 -43.54 -28.00 -10.55
C VAL A 285 -43.20 -26.52 -10.37
N ILE A 286 -44.19 -25.62 -10.45
CA ILE A 286 -44.01 -24.18 -10.22
C ILE A 286 -43.41 -23.94 -8.84
N LEU A 287 -44.01 -24.55 -7.80
CA LEU A 287 -43.54 -24.41 -6.42
C LEU A 287 -42.11 -24.94 -6.25
N MET A 288 -41.75 -26.03 -6.92
CA MET A 288 -40.38 -26.56 -6.89
C MET A 288 -39.37 -25.58 -7.50
N PHE A 289 -39.68 -24.97 -8.66
CA PHE A 289 -38.80 -23.97 -9.28
C PHE A 289 -38.69 -22.69 -8.44
N VAL A 290 -39.81 -22.21 -7.88
CA VAL A 290 -39.81 -21.05 -6.97
C VAL A 290 -38.97 -21.37 -5.73
N ALA A 291 -39.16 -22.54 -5.11
CA ALA A 291 -38.39 -22.96 -3.95
C ALA A 291 -36.89 -23.06 -4.27
N LEU A 292 -36.52 -23.63 -5.42
CA LEU A 292 -35.12 -23.70 -5.84
C LEU A 292 -34.50 -22.31 -6.00
N MET A 293 -35.18 -21.38 -6.68
CA MET A 293 -34.70 -20.00 -6.80
C MET A 293 -34.60 -19.29 -5.45
N LEU A 294 -35.55 -19.55 -4.53
CA LEU A 294 -35.49 -19.02 -3.17
C LEU A 294 -34.28 -19.54 -2.40
N VAL A 295 -33.93 -20.83 -2.53
CA VAL A 295 -32.73 -21.41 -1.92
C VAL A 295 -31.46 -20.79 -2.50
N VAL A 296 -31.35 -20.69 -3.83
CA VAL A 296 -30.21 -20.05 -4.51
C VAL A 296 -30.08 -18.59 -4.07
N GLY A 297 -31.19 -17.85 -4.02
CA GLY A 297 -31.23 -16.48 -3.55
C GLY A 297 -30.86 -16.35 -2.08
N ALA A 298 -31.35 -17.23 -1.21
CA ALA A 298 -30.99 -17.25 0.21
C ALA A 298 -29.51 -17.53 0.41
N MET A 299 -28.91 -18.47 -0.34
CA MET A 299 -27.47 -18.70 -0.32
C MET A 299 -26.67 -17.47 -0.76
N ALA A 300 -27.10 -16.81 -1.84
CA ALA A 300 -26.47 -15.57 -2.31
C ALA A 300 -26.60 -14.42 -1.29
N PHE A 301 -27.77 -14.29 -0.64
CA PHE A 301 -28.03 -13.33 0.42
C PHE A 301 -27.13 -13.58 1.64
N MET A 302 -27.04 -14.84 2.10
CA MET A 302 -26.15 -15.24 3.19
C MET A 302 -24.68 -14.96 2.85
N LEU A 303 -24.27 -15.18 1.60
CA LEU A 303 -22.93 -14.83 1.13
C LEU A 303 -22.68 -13.30 1.17
N GLY A 304 -23.71 -12.50 0.89
CA GLY A 304 -23.69 -11.05 1.04
C GLY A 304 -23.57 -10.61 2.51
N LEU A 305 -24.28 -11.29 3.41
CA LEU A 305 -24.21 -11.06 4.86
C LEU A 305 -22.88 -11.48 5.48
N ALA A 306 -22.23 -12.52 4.94
CA ALA A 306 -20.95 -13.06 5.42
C ALA A 306 -19.75 -12.10 5.26
N ARG A 307 -19.99 -10.82 4.95
CA ARG A 307 -18.97 -9.77 4.94
C ARG A 307 -18.54 -9.39 6.35
N ARG A 308 -17.24 -9.10 6.52
CA ARG A 308 -16.68 -8.53 7.75
C ARG A 308 -17.47 -7.29 8.14
N HIS A 309 -17.50 -7.00 9.44
CA HIS A 309 -18.04 -5.73 9.89
C HIS A 309 -17.26 -4.58 9.20
N PRO A 310 -17.93 -3.52 8.71
CA PRO A 310 -17.28 -2.41 8.02
C PRO A 310 -16.11 -1.81 8.82
N PHE A 311 -16.24 -1.67 10.14
CA PHE A 311 -15.13 -1.20 10.99
C PHE A 311 -13.98 -2.19 11.11
N GLN A 312 -14.24 -3.51 11.08
CA GLN A 312 -13.18 -4.52 11.02
C GLN A 312 -12.45 -4.46 9.67
N GLU A 313 -13.19 -4.26 8.56
CA GLU A 313 -12.59 -4.07 7.23
C GLU A 313 -11.72 -2.81 7.20
N ALA A 314 -12.20 -1.70 7.75
CA ALA A 314 -11.42 -0.46 7.87
C ALA A 314 -10.17 -0.64 8.75
N TYR A 315 -10.31 -1.30 9.91
CA TYR A 315 -9.19 -1.59 10.80
C TYR A 315 -8.12 -2.44 10.11
N VAL A 316 -8.51 -3.54 9.47
CA VAL A 316 -7.58 -4.42 8.76
C VAL A 316 -6.90 -3.68 7.61
N ARG A 317 -7.65 -2.89 6.83
CA ARG A 317 -7.08 -2.07 5.75
C ARG A 317 -6.00 -1.12 6.28
N ASN A 318 -6.29 -0.37 7.34
CA ASN A 318 -5.34 0.57 7.93
C ASN A 318 -4.14 -0.15 8.58
N ARG A 319 -4.35 -1.33 9.19
CA ARG A 319 -3.27 -2.18 9.71
C ARG A 319 -2.33 -2.66 8.60
N THR A 320 -2.88 -3.15 7.48
CA THR A 320 -2.09 -3.56 6.31
C THR A 320 -1.31 -2.37 5.73
N GLN A 321 -1.94 -1.19 5.66
CA GLN A 321 -1.27 0.03 5.22
C GLN A 321 -0.12 0.41 6.16
N ARG A 322 -0.33 0.39 7.48
CA ARG A 322 0.71 0.62 8.49
C ARG A 322 1.88 -0.35 8.33
N ASN A 323 1.61 -1.66 8.29
CA ASN A 323 2.64 -2.68 8.12
C ASN A 323 3.45 -2.49 6.83
N ARG A 324 2.79 -2.05 5.75
CA ARG A 324 3.46 -1.75 4.48
C ARG A 324 4.36 -0.52 4.60
N VAL A 325 3.91 0.54 5.26
CA VAL A 325 4.74 1.72 5.54
C VAL A 325 5.93 1.35 6.42
N ASP A 326 5.72 0.55 7.47
CA ASP A 326 6.79 0.05 8.35
C ASP A 326 7.84 -0.75 7.56
N LEU A 327 7.40 -1.63 6.65
CA LEU A 327 8.31 -2.38 5.77
C LEU A 327 9.05 -1.46 4.78
N LEU A 328 8.38 -0.45 4.23
CA LEU A 328 9.01 0.55 3.37
C LEU A 328 10.05 1.38 4.14
N MET A 329 9.76 1.77 5.38
CA MET A 329 10.72 2.46 6.23
C MET A 329 11.94 1.58 6.52
N ARG A 330 11.74 0.30 6.85
CA ARG A 330 12.85 -0.65 7.08
C ARG A 330 13.71 -0.84 5.83
N THR A 331 13.08 -0.99 4.67
CA THR A 331 13.80 -1.16 3.39
C THR A 331 14.47 0.14 2.90
N MET A 332 13.92 1.31 3.23
CA MET A 332 14.59 2.59 2.99
C MET A 332 15.80 2.75 3.92
N ALA A 333 15.64 2.46 5.21
CA ALA A 333 16.74 2.47 6.18
C ALA A 333 17.91 1.57 5.74
N THR A 334 17.62 0.35 5.26
CA THR A 334 18.67 -0.56 4.79
C THR A 334 19.39 -0.08 3.53
N ARG A 335 18.70 0.63 2.62
CA ARG A 335 19.29 1.14 1.37
C ARG A 335 20.09 2.42 1.55
N LEU A 336 19.63 3.30 2.42
CA LEU A 336 20.21 4.62 2.62
C LEU A 336 21.57 4.54 3.32
N ASN A 337 21.73 3.60 4.25
CA ASN A 337 23.03 3.34 4.82
C ASN A 337 23.06 1.99 5.57
N PRO A 338 23.85 1.00 5.16
CA PRO A 338 24.06 -0.20 5.97
C PRO A 338 24.69 0.13 7.34
N ALA A 339 25.39 1.26 7.51
CA ALA A 339 25.89 1.72 8.80
C ALA A 339 24.79 2.28 9.74
N TYR A 340 23.60 2.61 9.23
CA TYR A 340 22.42 2.90 10.07
C TYR A 340 21.76 1.63 10.63
N LEU A 341 22.14 0.45 10.15
CA LEU A 341 21.64 -0.84 10.65
C LEU A 341 22.47 -1.43 11.76
N SER A 342 23.61 -0.83 12.13
CA SER A 342 24.26 -1.18 13.39
C SER A 342 23.22 -0.93 14.48
N PRO A 343 22.67 -2.00 15.12
CA PRO A 343 21.75 -1.79 16.22
C PRO A 343 22.48 -0.91 17.23
N PRO A 344 21.79 0.08 17.84
CA PRO A 344 22.43 0.91 18.85
C PRO A 344 23.08 -0.03 19.84
N THR A 345 24.41 -0.02 19.89
CA THR A 345 25.12 -0.59 21.02
C THR A 345 24.54 0.10 22.26
N PRO A 346 24.31 -0.60 23.38
CA PRO A 346 23.74 0.02 24.58
C PRO A 346 24.45 1.30 25.01
N ASP A 347 25.74 1.42 24.66
CA ASP A 347 26.62 2.55 24.94
C ASP A 347 27.01 3.39 23.70
N GLY A 348 26.39 3.13 22.54
CA GLY A 348 26.70 3.80 21.27
C GLY A 348 25.59 4.75 20.82
N PRO A 349 25.91 5.94 20.28
CA PRO A 349 24.90 6.85 19.74
C PRO A 349 24.08 6.17 18.62
N PRO A 350 22.74 6.33 18.62
CA PRO A 350 21.87 5.66 17.66
C PRO A 350 22.03 6.26 16.26
N GLY A 351 22.50 5.45 15.32
CA GLY A 351 22.67 5.83 13.92
C GLY A 351 24.03 6.43 13.66
N GLY A 352 24.63 6.09 12.51
CA GLY A 352 25.90 6.68 12.07
C GLY A 352 25.78 8.19 12.04
N ASP A 353 26.37 8.84 13.04
CA ASP A 353 26.32 10.27 13.26
C ASP A 353 26.69 10.99 11.95
N PRO A 354 25.80 11.85 11.41
CA PRO A 354 26.09 12.58 10.17
C PRO A 354 27.40 13.36 10.28
N GLU A 355 27.77 13.81 11.49
CA GLU A 355 29.02 14.51 11.73
C GLU A 355 30.25 13.62 11.52
N VAL A 356 30.15 12.32 11.83
CA VAL A 356 31.23 11.35 11.60
C VAL A 356 31.49 11.15 10.11
N GLN A 357 30.43 11.12 9.28
CA GLN A 357 30.59 11.02 7.83
C GLN A 357 31.15 12.30 7.23
N GLU A 358 30.69 13.47 7.68
CA GLU A 358 31.27 14.75 7.24
C GLU A 358 32.75 14.84 7.62
N ARG A 359 33.10 14.41 8.84
CA ARG A 359 34.49 14.37 9.31
C ARG A 359 35.33 13.42 8.45
N ALA A 360 34.84 12.20 8.18
CA ALA A 360 35.55 11.25 7.33
C ALA A 360 35.80 11.79 5.91
N ILE A 361 34.86 12.53 5.31
CA ILE A 361 35.07 13.19 4.02
C ILE A 361 36.15 14.29 4.15
N ARG A 362 36.07 15.13 5.17
CA ARG A 362 37.09 16.19 5.39
C ARG A 362 38.48 15.58 5.59
N ASP A 363 38.60 14.53 6.39
CA ASP A 363 39.84 13.85 6.68
C ASP A 363 40.42 13.19 5.41
N ALA A 364 39.57 12.56 4.58
CA ALA A 364 40.00 11.94 3.32
C ALA A 364 40.56 12.96 2.32
N TYR A 365 39.87 14.09 2.14
CA TYR A 365 40.34 15.16 1.27
C TYR A 365 41.55 15.90 1.84
N GLY A 366 41.64 16.05 3.17
CA GLY A 366 42.83 16.59 3.85
C GLY A 366 44.05 15.69 3.67
N ALA A 367 43.89 14.37 3.81
CA ALA A 367 44.96 13.41 3.55
C ALA A 367 45.43 13.42 2.08
N ALA A 368 44.51 13.63 1.14
CA ALA A 368 44.86 13.79 -0.27
C ALA A 368 45.65 15.09 -0.53
N GLU A 369 45.23 16.20 0.07
CA GLU A 369 45.96 17.47 -0.01
C GLU A 369 47.38 17.34 0.57
N ASP A 370 47.53 16.69 1.72
CA ASP A 370 48.82 16.41 2.34
C ASP A 370 49.73 15.55 1.45
N ALA A 371 49.15 14.56 0.78
CA ALA A 371 49.88 13.66 -0.11
C ALA A 371 50.33 14.35 -1.41
N TYR A 372 49.51 15.26 -1.95
CA TYR A 372 49.90 16.12 -3.07
C TYR A 372 51.16 16.93 -2.73
N PHE A 373 51.13 17.67 -1.61
CA PHE A 373 52.27 18.49 -1.20
C PHE A 373 53.51 17.66 -0.85
N ALA A 374 53.32 16.48 -0.24
CA ALA A 374 54.42 15.56 0.05
C ALA A 374 55.07 15.02 -1.23
N ALA A 375 54.29 14.69 -2.25
CA ALA A 375 54.81 14.27 -3.56
C ALA A 375 55.54 15.41 -4.27
N LEU A 376 54.94 16.61 -4.27
CA LEU A 376 55.51 17.81 -4.87
C LEU A 376 56.88 18.15 -4.27
N ALA A 377 56.98 18.24 -2.93
CA ALA A 377 58.24 18.55 -2.25
C ALA A 377 59.32 17.46 -2.47
N ARG A 378 58.91 16.18 -2.46
CA ARG A 378 59.82 15.05 -2.70
C ARG A 378 60.39 15.07 -4.11
N SER A 379 59.58 15.39 -5.11
CA SER A 379 59.99 15.39 -6.52
C SER A 379 60.86 16.59 -6.90
N VAL A 380 60.61 17.78 -6.32
CA VAL A 380 61.46 18.96 -6.55
C VAL A 380 62.84 18.81 -5.91
N GLY A 381 62.91 18.25 -4.69
CA GLY A 381 64.18 17.95 -4.02
C GLY A 381 64.98 19.17 -3.51
N ASP A 382 64.38 20.37 -3.54
CA ASP A 382 64.98 21.61 -3.03
C ASP A 382 64.54 21.87 -1.57
N PRO A 383 65.47 22.08 -0.62
CA PRO A 383 65.13 22.38 0.77
C PRO A 383 64.36 23.71 0.92
N THR A 384 64.68 24.74 0.13
CA THR A 384 64.00 26.05 0.21
C THR A 384 62.55 25.95 -0.23
N PHE A 385 62.28 25.16 -1.27
CA PHE A 385 60.93 24.83 -1.72
C PHE A 385 60.15 24.05 -0.66
N THR A 386 60.81 23.07 -0.03
CA THR A 386 60.20 22.26 1.03
C THR A 386 59.80 23.12 2.23
N GLU A 387 60.65 24.06 2.63
CA GLU A 387 60.34 25.03 3.70
C GLU A 387 59.16 25.93 3.33
N ALA A 388 59.11 26.44 2.08
CA ALA A 388 57.99 27.25 1.60
C ALA A 388 56.65 26.49 1.66
N VAL A 389 56.63 25.24 1.19
CA VAL A 389 55.44 24.36 1.25
C VAL A 389 55.04 24.05 2.70
N GLN A 390 56.00 23.75 3.58
CA GLN A 390 55.72 23.48 5.00
C GLN A 390 55.20 24.73 5.72
N HIS A 391 55.78 25.89 5.45
CA HIS A 391 55.32 27.16 6.00
C HIS A 391 53.87 27.41 5.61
N ARG A 392 53.55 27.22 4.33
CA ARG A 392 52.18 27.35 3.81
C ARG A 392 51.19 26.40 4.49
N ARG A 393 51.56 25.12 4.67
CA ARG A 393 50.72 24.14 5.39
C ARG A 393 50.54 24.51 6.86
N GLY A 394 51.58 25.00 7.52
CA GLY A 394 51.52 25.44 8.92
C GLY A 394 50.57 26.61 9.17
N LEU A 395 50.42 27.51 8.19
CA LEU A 395 49.44 28.60 8.24
C LEU A 395 47.98 28.10 8.14
N GLN A 396 47.75 26.96 7.48
CA GLN A 396 46.41 26.42 7.26
C GLN A 396 45.86 25.63 8.46
N VAL A 397 46.71 24.88 9.19
CA VAL A 397 46.31 24.09 10.36
C VAL A 397 45.80 24.94 11.54
N ARG A 398 46.10 26.25 11.53
CA ARG A 398 45.67 27.20 12.58
C ARG A 398 44.28 27.81 12.35
N ARG A 399 43.63 27.52 11.22
CA ARG A 399 42.24 27.90 10.94
C ARG A 399 41.32 26.71 11.18
#